data_AF-A0A354H450-F1
#
_entry.id   AF-A0A354H450-F1
#
_cell.length_a   1.000
_cell.length_b   1.000
_cell.length_c   1.000
_cell.angle_alpha   90.00
_cell.angle_beta   90.00
_cell.angle_gamma   90.00
#
_symmetry.space_group_name_H-M   'P 1'
#
loop_
_entity.id
_entity.type
_entity.pdbx_description
1 polymer ?
#
loop_
_entity_poly.entity_id
_entity_poly.type
_entity_poly.pdbx_seq_one_letter_code
_entity_poly.pdbx_strand_id
1 'polypeptide(L)' 'MLEELSEGEYYWRDIIGINVYNEDDKYIGQIESVFPTGSNDVYVCKGEEREIL' A
#
# COMPACT_ATOMS: atom_id res chain seq x y z
N MET A 1 -14.89 8.66 16.85
CA MET A 1 -15.26 7.65 15.84
C MET A 1 -14.60 8.06 14.55
N LEU A 2 -14.02 7.11 13.81
CA LEU A 2 -13.57 7.39 12.44
C LEU A 2 -14.81 7.45 11.54
N GLU A 3 -14.75 8.28 10.50
CA GLU A 3 -15.84 8.41 9.53
C GLU A 3 -15.96 7.15 8.68
N GLU A 4 -17.18 6.85 8.22
CA GLU A 4 -17.37 5.78 7.24
C GLU A 4 -16.81 6.23 5.89
N LEU A 5 -15.92 5.41 5.32
CA LEU A 5 -15.31 5.66 4.02
C LEU A 5 -16.25 5.22 2.90
N SER A 6 -16.15 5.88 1.74
CA SER A 6 -16.87 5.45 0.55
C SER A 6 -16.35 4.11 0.07
N GLU A 7 -17.14 3.41 -0.74
CA GLU A 7 -16.67 2.17 -1.37
C GLU A 7 -15.40 2.42 -2.20
N GLY A 8 -14.34 1.66 -1.90
CA GLY A 8 -13.03 1.79 -2.55
C GLY A 8 -12.06 2.76 -1.85
N GLU A 9 -12.48 3.44 -0.78
CA GLU A 9 -11.60 4.28 0.03
C GLU A 9 -11.12 3.53 1.27
N TYR A 10 -9.83 3.70 1.60
CA TYR A 10 -9.19 3.06 2.74
C TYR A 10 -8.29 4.04 3.47
N TYR A 11 -8.21 3.94 4.80
CA TYR A 11 -7.21 4.70 5.53
C TYR A 11 -5.83 4.09 5.27
N TRP A 12 -4.81 4.94 5.09
CA TRP A 12 -3.43 4.47 4.92
C TRP A 12 -2.96 3.55 6.05
N ARG A 13 -3.40 3.80 7.29
CA ARG A 13 -3.07 2.95 8.45
C ARG A 13 -3.61 1.52 8.33
N ASP A 14 -4.65 1.32 7.54
CA ASP A 14 -5.25 0.00 7.30
C ASP A 14 -4.51 -0.72 6.15
N ILE A 15 -3.75 0.02 5.34
CA ILE A 15 -2.96 -0.49 4.20
C ILE A 15 -1.49 -0.74 4.61
N ILE A 16 -0.90 0.09 5.47
CA ILE A 16 0.47 -0.10 5.92
C ILE A 16 0.60 -1.43 6.66
N GLY A 17 1.58 -2.25 6.27
CA GLY A 17 1.80 -3.58 6.82
C GLY A 17 1.09 -4.73 6.09
N ILE A 18 0.33 -4.47 5.03
CA ILE A 18 -0.22 -5.57 4.21
C ILE A 18 0.83 -6.13 3.25
N ASN A 19 0.72 -7.43 2.98
CA ASN A 19 1.56 -8.12 1.99
C ASN A 19 1.07 -7.81 0.58
N VAL A 20 2.03 -7.57 -0.32
CA VAL A 20 1.80 -7.26 -1.74
C VAL A 20 2.16 -8.49 -2.58
N TYR A 21 1.26 -8.85 -3.48
CA TYR A 21 1.42 -9.94 -4.44
C TYR A 21 1.13 -9.43 -5.85
N ASN A 22 1.75 -10.02 -6.87
CA ASN A 22 1.37 -9.78 -8.26
C ASN A 22 0.18 -10.66 -8.69
N GLU A 23 -0.23 -10.54 -9.95
CA GLU A 23 -1.33 -11.34 -10.54
C GLU A 23 -1.04 -12.85 -10.61
N ASP A 24 0.22 -13.28 -10.44
CA ASP A 24 0.63 -14.69 -10.41
C ASP A 24 0.75 -15.22 -8.95
N ASP A 25 0.18 -14.53 -7.97
CA ASP A 25 0.31 -14.82 -6.53
C ASP A 25 1.78 -14.81 -6.00
N LYS A 26 2.70 -14.18 -6.72
CA LYS A 26 4.09 -14.04 -6.27
C LYS A 26 4.20 -12.90 -5.26
N TYR A 27 4.72 -13.22 -4.08
CA TYR A 27 5.03 -12.22 -3.05
C TYR A 27 6.06 -11.21 -3.55
N ILE A 28 5.75 -9.92 -3.38
CA ILE A 28 6.60 -8.79 -3.75
C ILE A 28 7.25 -8.19 -2.50
N GLY A 29 6.49 -8.02 -1.43
CA GLY A 29 6.94 -7.33 -0.22
C GLY A 29 5.79 -6.89 0.67
N GLN A 30 6.07 -5.98 1.59
CA GLN A 30 5.08 -5.38 2.50
C GLN A 30 5.03 -3.86 2.32
N ILE A 31 3.84 -3.27 2.42
CA ILE A 31 3.70 -1.80 2.37
C ILE A 31 4.32 -1.18 3.62
N GLU A 32 5.35 -0.35 3.44
CA GLU A 32 6.07 0.34 4.52
C GLU A 32 5.54 1.77 4.73
N SER A 33 5.19 2.48 3.65
CA SER A 33 4.61 3.82 3.74
C SER A 33 3.78 4.18 2.51
N VAL A 34 2.93 5.19 2.67
CA VAL A 34 2.16 5.80 1.59
C VAL A 34 2.44 7.30 1.64
N PHE A 35 2.73 7.92 0.50
CA PHE A 35 2.88 9.36 0.42
C PHE A 35 2.16 9.96 -0.79
N PRO A 36 1.54 11.14 -0.64
CA PRO A 36 0.82 11.79 -1.72
C PRO A 36 1.81 12.49 -2.65
N THR A 37 1.60 12.35 -3.96
CA THR A 37 2.35 13.08 -5.01
C THR A 37 1.55 14.26 -5.58
N GLY A 38 0.43 14.60 -4.95
CA GLY A 38 -0.51 15.64 -5.37
C GLY A 38 -1.74 15.04 -6.05
N SER A 39 -1.56 14.31 -7.16
CA SER A 39 -2.66 13.70 -7.91
C SER A 39 -2.86 12.21 -7.62
N ASN A 40 -1.85 11.54 -7.06
CA ASN A 40 -1.89 10.11 -6.77
C ASN A 40 -1.19 9.83 -5.43
N ASP A 41 -1.54 8.69 -4.83
CA ASP A 41 -0.81 8.12 -3.72
C ASP A 41 0.22 7.12 -4.23
N VAL A 42 1.47 7.25 -3.77
CA VAL A 42 2.55 6.30 -4.05
C VAL A 42 2.72 5.39 -2.85
N TYR A 43 2.76 4.09 -3.11
CA TYR A 43 2.87 3.03 -2.13
C TYR A 43 4.30 2.51 -2.13
N VAL A 44 5.02 2.71 -1.04
CA VAL A 44 6.38 2.20 -0.90
C VAL A 44 6.32 0.76 -0.39
N CYS A 45 6.79 -0.18 -1.20
CA CYS A 45 6.82 -1.59 -0.85
C CYS A 45 8.26 -2.04 -0.57
N LYS A 46 8.46 -2.65 0.62
CA LYS A 46 9.74 -3.23 1.02
C LYS A 46 9.72 -4.74 0.76
N GLY A 47 10.42 -5.17 -0.28
CA GLY A 47 10.65 -6.58 -0.61
C GLY A 47 12.01 -7.08 -0.09
N GLU A 48 12.28 -8.38 -0.28
CA GLU A 48 13.56 -8.99 0.14
C GLU A 48 14.75 -8.54 -0.73
N GLU A 49 14.53 -8.13 -1.99
CA GLU A 49 15.63 -7.87 -2.93
C GLU A 49 15.84 -6.43 -3.39
N ARG A 50 14.95 -5.47 -3.05
CA ARG A 50 15.12 -4.00 -3.24
C ARG A 50 13.81 -3.27 -2.90
N GLU A 51 13.92 -1.96 -2.71
CA GLU A 51 12.79 -1.04 -2.62
C GLU A 51 12.10 -0.92 -4.00
N ILE A 52 10.78 -1.11 -4.03
CA ILE A 52 9.93 -0.95 -5.23
C ILE A 52 9.02 0.26 -4.96
N LEU A 53 9.07 1.24 -5.87
CA LEU A 53 8.32 2.49 -5.84
C LEU A 53 7.22 2.52 -6.91
#